data_AF-A0A0M2NXL5-F1
#
_entry.id   AF-A0A0M2NXL5-F1
#
_cell.length_a   1.000
_cell.length_b   1.000
_cell.length_c   1.000
_cell.angle_alpha   90.00
_cell.angle_beta   90.00
_cell.angle_gamma   90.00
#
_symmetry.space_group_name_H-M   'P 1'
#
loop_
_entity.id
_entity.type
_entity.pdbx_description
1 polymer ?
#
loop_
_entity_poly.entity_id
_entity_poly.type
_entity_poly.pdbx_seq_one_letter_code
_entity_poly.pdbx_strand_id
1 'polypeptide(L)' 'MVTEHVGFAIGMNEAIQDEAAKEFAAQFYSALGFGHTVQKAFEQGKLALSLEGIEGDEIPELYSREGLDPNEHILVKPDF' A
#
# COMPACT_ATOMS: atom_id res chain seq x y z
N MET A 1 -17.74 6.95 2.90
CA MET A 1 -16.28 6.70 2.98
C MET A 1 -15.58 7.30 1.78
N VAL A 2 -14.27 7.62 1.87
CA VAL A 2 -13.52 8.17 0.72
C VAL A 2 -13.58 7.22 -0.49
N THR A 3 -13.69 5.91 -0.26
CA THR A 3 -13.89 4.86 -1.27
C THR A 3 -15.19 4.97 -2.08
N GLU A 4 -16.14 5.86 -1.71
CA GLU A 4 -17.28 6.21 -2.56
C GLU A 4 -16.87 7.03 -3.79
N HIS A 5 -15.72 7.71 -3.70
CA HIS A 5 -15.23 8.63 -4.74
C HIS A 5 -13.88 8.20 -5.35
N VAL A 6 -13.13 7.31 -4.69
CA VAL A 6 -11.84 6.77 -5.19
C VAL A 6 -11.88 5.24 -5.24
N GLY A 7 -11.06 4.64 -6.11
CA GLY A 7 -11.01 3.18 -6.26
C GLY A 7 -10.40 2.46 -5.04
N PHE A 8 -9.30 3.00 -4.52
CA PHE A 8 -8.56 2.45 -3.38
C PHE A 8 -8.09 3.59 -2.47
N ALA A 9 -8.05 3.34 -1.16
CA ALA A 9 -7.50 4.26 -0.18
C ALA A 9 -6.65 3.48 0.83
N ILE A 10 -5.51 4.04 1.22
CA ILE A 10 -4.74 3.55 2.35
C ILE A 10 -4.90 4.56 3.47
N GLY A 11 -5.40 4.08 4.61
CA GLY A 11 -5.51 4.84 5.86
C GLY A 11 -4.48 4.38 6.89
N MET A 12 -4.40 5.12 7.98
CA MET A 12 -3.64 4.74 9.17
C MET A 12 -4.64 4.62 10.34
N ASN A 13 -4.69 3.46 11.01
CA ASN A 13 -5.60 3.27 12.15
C ASN A 13 -5.11 3.94 13.44
N GLU A 14 -3.82 4.28 13.50
CA GLU A 14 -3.20 5.09 14.54
C GLU A 14 -2.05 5.95 13.98
N ALA A 15 -1.35 6.67 14.86
CA ALA A 15 -0.21 7.49 14.44
C ALA A 15 0.99 6.60 14.07
N ILE A 16 1.49 6.76 12.85
CA ILE A 16 2.71 6.10 12.38
C ILE A 16 3.91 7.03 12.52
N GLN A 17 5.08 6.48 12.85
CA GLN A 17 6.33 7.25 12.91
C GLN A 17 6.82 7.59 11.50
N ASP A 18 7.47 8.75 11.34
CA ASP A 18 7.96 9.23 10.03
C ASP A 18 8.85 8.22 9.31
N GLU A 19 9.69 7.48 10.04
CA GLU A 19 10.58 6.48 9.45
C GLU A 19 9.79 5.29 8.86
N ALA A 20 8.82 4.77 9.61
CA ALA A 20 7.94 3.72 9.13
C ALA A 20 7.08 4.18 7.94
N ALA A 21 6.56 5.41 7.98
CA ALA A 21 5.77 5.97 6.88
C ALA A 21 6.61 6.13 5.60
N LYS A 22 7.87 6.57 5.72
CA LYS A 22 8.79 6.70 4.59
C LYS A 22 9.11 5.34 3.98
N GLU A 23 9.49 4.37 4.80
CA GLU A 23 9.92 3.05 4.30
C GLU A 23 8.74 2.30 3.66
N PHE A 24 7.58 2.30 4.32
CA PHE A 24 6.34 1.78 3.75
C PHE A 24 6.04 2.42 2.39
N ALA A 25 6.06 3.76 2.30
CA ALA A 25 5.73 4.47 1.07
C ALA A 25 6.76 4.20 -0.04
N ALA A 26 8.05 4.17 0.28
CA ALA A 26 9.11 3.88 -0.67
C ALA A 26 8.90 2.51 -1.33
N GLN A 27 8.71 1.47 -0.52
CA GLN A 27 8.48 0.12 -1.03
C GLN A 27 7.12 -0.02 -1.74
N PHE A 28 6.06 0.57 -1.21
CA PHE A 28 4.72 0.56 -1.82
C PHE A 28 4.73 1.17 -3.23
N TYR A 29 5.27 2.39 -3.38
CA TYR A 29 5.32 3.06 -4.68
C TYR A 29 6.31 2.40 -5.64
N SER A 30 7.41 1.84 -5.14
CA SER A 30 8.32 1.01 -5.93
C SER A 30 7.59 -0.19 -6.52
N ALA A 31 6.88 -0.96 -5.69
CA ALA A 31 6.11 -2.13 -6.11
C ALA A 31 5.03 -1.78 -7.15
N LEU A 32 4.29 -0.68 -6.94
CA LEU A 32 3.36 -0.17 -7.95
C LEU A 32 4.09 0.16 -9.25
N GLY A 33 5.23 0.87 -9.19
CA GLY A 33 6.04 1.22 -10.34
C GLY A 33 6.55 0.01 -11.15
N PHE A 34 6.77 -1.13 -10.49
CA PHE A 34 7.11 -2.40 -11.13
C PHE A 34 5.90 -3.18 -11.67
N GLY A 35 4.70 -2.58 -11.67
CA GLY A 35 3.49 -3.19 -12.22
C GLY A 35 2.89 -4.29 -11.33
N HIS A 36 3.13 -4.23 -10.03
CA HIS A 36 2.41 -5.10 -9.08
C HIS A 36 0.98 -4.61 -8.85
N THR A 37 0.14 -5.53 -8.39
CA THR A 37 -1.25 -5.24 -8.01
C THR A 37 -1.27 -4.38 -6.75
N VAL A 38 -2.37 -3.64 -6.53
CA VAL A 38 -2.53 -2.78 -5.35
C VAL A 38 -2.32 -3.57 -4.05
N GLN A 39 -2.92 -4.76 -3.94
CA GLN A 39 -2.74 -5.62 -2.77
C GLN A 39 -1.27 -6.01 -2.59
N LYS A 40 -0.61 -6.49 -3.65
CA LYS A 40 0.78 -6.93 -3.55
C LYS A 40 1.72 -5.79 -3.19
N ALA A 41 1.51 -4.60 -3.74
CA ALA A 41 2.29 -3.44 -3.39
C ALA A 41 2.11 -3.06 -1.91
N PHE A 42 0.87 -3.10 -1.42
CA PHE A 42 0.54 -2.83 -0.01
C PHE A 42 1.24 -3.82 0.94
N GLU A 43 1.12 -5.13 0.66
CA GLU A 43 1.79 -6.17 1.46
C GLU A 43 3.31 -6.06 1.43
N GLN A 44 3.91 -5.67 0.29
CA GLN A 44 5.34 -5.43 0.22
C GLN A 44 5.78 -4.23 1.06
N GLY A 45 4.98 -3.15 1.09
CA GLY A 45 5.21 -2.02 1.97
C GLY A 45 5.21 -2.42 3.44
N LYS A 46 4.22 -3.22 3.88
CA LYS A 46 4.18 -3.78 5.23
C LYS A 46 5.40 -4.67 5.53
N LEU A 47 5.71 -5.58 4.61
CA LEU A 47 6.82 -6.52 4.75
C LEU A 47 8.19 -5.82 4.86
N ALA A 48 8.40 -4.68 4.17
CA ALA A 48 9.64 -3.91 4.29
C ALA A 48 9.87 -3.46 5.75
N LEU A 49 8.84 -2.95 6.42
CA LEU A 49 8.93 -2.58 7.83
C LEU A 49 9.32 -3.77 8.71
N SER A 50 8.65 -4.91 8.54
CA SER A 50 8.93 -6.12 9.33
C SER A 50 10.37 -6.64 9.10
N LEU A 51 10.88 -6.55 7.86
CA LEU A 51 12.24 -7.00 7.51
C LEU A 51 13.33 -6.09 8.08
N GLU A 52 13.06 -4.78 8.15
CA GLU A 52 13.98 -3.79 8.74
C GLU A 52 13.87 -3.71 10.26
N GLY A 53 12.89 -4.40 10.86
CA GLY A 53 12.61 -4.33 12.30
C GLY A 53 12.02 -2.99 12.72
N ILE A 54 11.38 -2.28 11.80
CA ILE A 54 10.67 -1.03 12.06
C ILE A 54 9.24 -1.37 12.47
N GLU A 55 8.80 -0.90 13.63
CA GLU A 55 7.43 -1.08 14.10
C GLU A 55 6.44 -0.26 13.26
N GLY A 56 5.24 -0.80 13.00
CA GLY A 56 4.15 -0.09 12.35
C GLY A 56 3.59 -0.74 11.08
N ASP A 57 3.95 -1.98 10.77
CA ASP A 57 3.39 -2.77 9.66
C ASP A 57 1.87 -3.02 9.79
N GLU A 58 1.34 -3.08 11.01
CA GLU A 58 -0.10 -3.23 11.26
C GLU A 58 -0.89 -1.91 11.24
N ILE A 59 -0.22 -0.76 11.08
CA ILE A 59 -0.87 0.56 11.10
C ILE A 59 -1.56 0.91 9.75
N PRO A 60 -0.92 0.70 8.59
CA PRO A 60 -1.55 0.92 7.31
C PRO A 60 -2.72 -0.04 7.09
N GLU A 61 -3.82 0.47 6.56
CA GLU A 61 -5.00 -0.31 6.21
C GLU A 61 -5.46 0.00 4.79
N LEU A 62 -5.66 -1.03 3.98
CA LEU A 62 -6.12 -0.91 2.60
C LEU A 62 -7.63 -1.05 2.50
N TYR A 63 -8.26 -0.05 1.90
CA TYR A 63 -9.69 0.00 1.62
C TYR A 63 -9.93 0.02 0.11
N SER A 64 -10.89 -0.78 -0.36
CA SER A 64 -11.34 -0.76 -1.75
C SER A 64 -12.78 -0.27 -1.85
N ARG A 65 -13.11 0.34 -2.99
CA ARG A 65 -14.50 0.57 -3.38
C ARG A 65 -15.19 -0.77 -3.65
N GLU A 66 -16.48 -0.84 -3.34
CA GLU A 66 -17.32 -2.00 -3.66
C GLU A 66 -17.18 -2.40 -5.14
N GLY A 67 -16.98 -3.69 -5.38
CA GLY A 67 -16.78 -4.26 -6.72
C GLY A 67 -15.36 -4.14 -7.28
N LEU A 68 -14.40 -3.56 -6.56
CA LEU A 68 -12.98 -3.58 -6.93
C LEU A 68 -12.19 -4.53 -6.02
N ASP A 69 -11.50 -5.50 -6.63
CA ASP A 69 -10.55 -6.37 -5.95
C ASP A 69 -9.12 -5.81 -6.10
N PRO A 70 -8.45 -5.40 -5.00
CA PRO A 70 -7.07 -4.90 -5.05
C PRO A 70 -6.06 -5.96 -5.54
N ASN A 71 -6.40 -7.26 -5.55
CA ASN A 71 -5.57 -8.32 -6.11
C ASN A 71 -5.57 -8.35 -7.64
N GLU A 72 -6.56 -7.73 -8.29
CA GLU A 72 -6.70 -7.76 -9.75
C GLU A 72 -6.31 -6.44 -10.42
N HIS A 73 -6.08 -5.39 -9.63
CA HIS A 73 -5.85 -4.04 -10.16
C HIS A 73 -4.37 -3.67 -10.16
N ILE A 74 -3.84 -3.39 -11.36
CA ILE A 74 -2.50 -2.85 -11.60
C ILE A 74 -2.65 -1.38 -12.00
N LEU A 75 -1.99 -0.47 -11.27
CA LEU A 75 -2.12 0.98 -11.50
C LEU A 75 -1.09 1.53 -12.50
N VAL A 76 0.08 0.90 -12.59
CA VAL A 76 1.15 1.29 -13.51
C VAL A 76 1.43 0.12 -14.43
N LYS A 77 1.37 0.34 -15.74
CA LYS A 77 1.83 -0.62 -16.75
C LYS A 77 3.24 -0.20 -17.16
N PRO A 78 4.28 -0.94 -16.76
CA PRO A 78 5.65 -0.56 -17.11
C PRO A 78 5.92 -0.85 -18.59
N ASP A 79 6.59 0.08 -19.28
CA ASP A 79 6.92 0.00 -20.71
C ASP A 79 8.36 -0.52 -20.94
N PHE A 80 8.75 -1.58 -20.22
CA PHE A 80 10.09 -2.18 -20.35
C PHE A 80 10.23 -3.06 -21.60
#